data_AF-A8KCB7-F1
#
_entry.id   AF-A8KCB7-F1
#
_cell.length_a   1.000
_cell.length_b   1.000
_cell.length_c   1.000
_cell.angle_alpha   90.00
_cell.angle_beta   90.00
_cell.angle_gamma   90.00
#
_symmetry.space_group_name_H-M   'P 1'
#
loop_
_entity.id
_entity.type
_entity.pdbx_description
1 polymer ?
#
loop_
_entity_poly.entity_id
_entity_poly.type
_entity_poly.pdbx_seq_one_letter_code
_entity_poly.pdbx_strand_id
1 'polypeptide(L)' 'TRTAMGQITTKELGTVMRSLGQNPSESELQDMINEVDADTMAPLTSL' A
#
# COMPACT_ATOMS: atom_id res chain seq x y z
N THR A 1 4.98 -4.56 14.17
CA THR A 1 5.28 -3.22 13.63
C THR A 1 3.98 -2.65 13.11
N ARG A 2 3.50 -1.55 13.72
CA ARG A 2 2.25 -0.89 13.33
C ARG A 2 2.46 0.58 13.62
N THR A 3 2.85 1.37 12.62
CA THR A 3 2.98 2.81 12.82
C THR A 3 1.60 3.45 12.74
N ALA A 4 1.39 4.43 13.61
CA ALA A 4 0.10 4.93 14.05
C ALA A 4 -0.56 5.91 13.07
N MET A 5 -0.42 5.72 11.75
CA MET A 5 -0.90 6.69 10.74
C MET A 5 -1.59 6.05 9.53
N GLY A 6 -2.05 4.79 9.63
CA GLY A 6 -2.90 4.15 8.61
C GLY A 6 -2.30 3.97 7.22
N GLN A 7 -1.10 4.47 6.96
CA GLN A 7 -0.42 4.40 5.68
C GLN A 7 0.62 3.29 5.71
N ILE A 8 0.47 2.34 4.81
CA ILE A 8 1.42 1.24 4.61
C ILE A 8 2.62 1.79 3.82
N THR A 9 3.83 1.56 4.32
CA THR A 9 5.05 1.94 3.59
C THR A 9 5.49 0.87 2.59
N THR A 10 6.24 1.23 1.54
CA THR A 10 6.80 0.29 0.54
C THR A 10 7.60 -0.83 1.20
N LYS A 11 8.30 -0.51 2.30
CA LYS A 11 9.07 -1.48 3.09
C LYS A 11 8.20 -2.52 3.79
N GLU A 12 7.08 -2.10 4.35
CA GLU A 12 6.13 -3.01 5.01
C GLU A 12 5.42 -3.88 3.98
N LEU A 13 4.94 -3.29 2.88
CA LEU A 13 4.32 -4.03 1.78
C LEU A 13 5.29 -5.04 1.18
N GLY A 14 6.55 -4.63 0.92
CA GLY A 14 7.58 -5.51 0.39
C GLY A 14 7.94 -6.66 1.34
N THR A 15 7.89 -6.42 2.66
CA THR A 15 8.11 -7.48 3.66
C THR A 15 6.99 -8.52 3.62
N VAL A 16 5.74 -8.08 3.51
CA VAL A 16 4.58 -8.96 3.38
C VAL A 16 4.64 -9.74 2.07
N MET A 17 4.89 -9.07 0.93
CA MET A 17 4.93 -9.72 -0.38
C MET A 17 6.06 -10.76 -0.48
N ARG A 18 7.24 -10.48 0.06
CA ARG A 18 8.33 -11.48 0.15
C ARG A 18 7.99 -12.65 1.07
N SER A 19 7.26 -12.41 2.15
CA SER A 19 6.77 -13.48 3.03
C SER A 19 5.74 -14.39 2.35
N LEU A 20 5.02 -13.86 1.35
CA LEU A 20 4.11 -14.61 0.49
C LEU A 20 4.81 -15.30 -0.71
N GLY A 21 6.15 -15.20 -0.80
CA GLY A 21 6.95 -15.80 -1.88
C GLY A 21 7.00 -14.98 -3.16
N GLN A 22 6.48 -13.76 -3.18
CA GLN A 22 6.62 -12.83 -4.29
C GLN A 22 7.94 -12.06 -4.15
N ASN A 23 8.48 -11.54 -5.26
CA ASN A 23 9.67 -10.67 -5.21
C ASN A 23 9.45 -9.39 -6.03
N PRO A 24 8.51 -8.53 -5.59
CA PRO A 24 8.23 -7.28 -6.29
C PRO A 24 9.40 -6.31 -6.16
N SER A 25 9.60 -5.52 -7.19
CA SER A 25 10.51 -4.38 -7.21
C SER A 25 9.97 -3.22 -6.37
N GLU A 26 10.86 -2.29 -6.00
CA GLU A 26 10.45 -1.09 -5.25
C GLU A 26 9.47 -0.21 -6.04
N SER A 27 9.58 -0.18 -7.37
CA SER A 27 8.63 0.53 -8.25
C SER A 27 7.24 -0.09 -8.18
N GLU A 28 7.13 -1.42 -8.30
CA GLU A 28 5.83 -2.11 -8.22
C GLU A 28 5.19 -1.92 -6.84
N LEU A 29 5.99 -1.94 -5.77
CA LEU A 29 5.51 -1.66 -4.42
C LEU A 29 5.01 -0.22 -4.26
N GLN A 30 5.68 0.74 -4.90
CA GLN A 30 5.27 2.14 -4.89
C GLN A 30 3.98 2.34 -5.69
N ASP A 31 3.87 1.70 -6.85
CA ASP A 31 2.67 1.74 -7.69
C ASP A 31 1.46 1.16 -6.95
N MET A 32 1.62 0.03 -6.26
CA MET A 32 0.55 -0.55 -5.44
C MET A 32 0.11 0.35 -4.30
N ILE A 33 1.05 1.07 -3.66
CA ILE A 33 0.70 2.02 -2.60
C ILE A 33 -0.01 3.23 -3.19
N ASN A 34 0.45 3.74 -4.33
CA ASN A 34 -0.20 4.86 -5.02
C ASN A 34 -1.62 4.51 -5.47
N GLU A 35 -1.86 3.29 -5.96
CA GLU A 35 -3.19 2.80 -6.34
C GLU A 35 -4.13 2.71 -5.13
N VAL A 36 -3.65 2.19 -3.99
CA VAL A 36 -4.47 2.06 -2.78
C VAL A 36 -4.75 3.42 -2.14
N ASP A 37 -3.79 4.34 -2.14
CA ASP A 37 -3.98 5.70 -1.60
C ASP A 37 -4.96 6.52 -2.47
N ALA A 38 -4.94 6.32 -3.80
CA ALA A 38 -5.88 6.96 -4.72
C ALA A 38 -7.35 6.51 -4.55
N ASP A 39 -7.59 5.27 -4.12
CA ASP A 39 -8.95 4.74 -3.89
C ASP A 39 -9.57 5.23 -2.55
N THR A 40 -8.73 5.64 -1.58
CA THR A 40 -9.22 6.14 -0.28
C THR A 40 -9.79 7.55 -0.29
N MET A 41 -9.76 8.24 -1.44
CA MET A 41 -10.25 9.61 -1.60
C MET A 41 -11.51 9.74 -2.46
N ALA A 42 -12.33 8.69 -2.59
CA ALA A 42 -13.71 8.89 -3.02
C ALA A 42 -14.50 9.54 -1.86
N PRO A 43 -14.87 10.84 -1.91
CA PRO A 43 -15.81 11.36 -0.93
C PRO A 43 -17.12 10.59 -1.13
N LEU A 44 -17.56 9.87 -0.10
CA LEU A 44 -18.93 9.38 0.02
C LEU A 44 -19.89 10.56 0.20
N THR A 45 -19.94 11.45 -0.80
CA THR A 45 -20.92 12.53 -0.94
C THR A 45 -21.55 12.42 -2.32
N SER A 46 -22.03 11.22 -2.65
CA SER A 46 -23.14 11.06 -3.57
C SER A 46 -24.27 10.50 -2.74
N LEU A 47 -25.10 11.40 -2.21
CA LEU A 47 -26.54 11.30 -1.91
C LEU A 47 -26.98 12.50 -1.06
#